data_AF-Q85SC4-F1
#
_entry.id   AF-Q85SC4-F1
#
_cell.length_a   1.000
_cell.length_b   1.000
_cell.length_c   1.000
_cell.angle_alpha   90.00
_cell.angle_beta   90.00
_cell.angle_gamma   90.00
#
_symmetry.space_group_name_H-M   'P 1'
#
loop_
_entity.id
_entity.type
_entity.pdbx_description
1 polymer ?
#
loop_
_entity_poly.entity_id
_entity_poly.type
_entity_poly.pdbx_seq_one_letter_code
_entity_poly.pdbx_strand_id
1 'polypeptide(L)'
;MMTNLFSVFDPTSSVFNSSMNWMSTVLGMMLLPMMYWVVPSRMIMLWSNITTTLHKEFKTLLGIQGYNGSTFIFISVFSLILFNNFMGLFPYIFTSSSHLSFTLT
;
A
#
# COMPACT_ATOMS: atom_id res chain seq x y z
N MET A 1 -7.35 -25.21 -16.61
CA MET A 1 -7.67 -24.21 -17.66
C MET A 1 -6.37 -23.74 -18.27
N MET A 2 -6.36 -23.47 -19.59
CA MET A 2 -5.21 -22.86 -20.27
C MET A 2 -4.73 -21.64 -19.48
N THR A 3 -3.46 -21.60 -19.15
CA THR A 3 -2.83 -20.54 -18.35
C THR A 3 -2.75 -19.26 -19.19
N ASN A 4 -3.86 -18.54 -19.31
CA ASN A 4 -3.88 -17.21 -19.90
C ASN A 4 -3.07 -16.29 -18.99
N LEU A 5 -2.08 -15.60 -19.56
CA LEU A 5 -1.28 -14.58 -18.84
C LEU A 5 -2.16 -13.49 -18.20
N PHE A 6 -3.35 -13.24 -18.77
CA PHE A 6 -4.31 -12.27 -18.27
C PHE A 6 -5.21 -12.77 -17.14
N SER A 7 -5.21 -14.08 -16.84
CA SER A 7 -6.07 -14.64 -15.79
C SER A 7 -5.75 -14.09 -14.39
N VAL A 8 -4.53 -13.58 -14.18
CA VAL A 8 -4.11 -12.92 -12.94
C VAL A 8 -4.78 -11.55 -12.76
N PHE A 9 -5.30 -10.94 -13.83
CA PHE A 9 -5.97 -9.63 -13.78
C PHE A 9 -7.50 -9.74 -13.78
N ASP A 10 -8.08 -10.93 -13.92
CA ASP A 10 -9.54 -11.09 -13.97
C ASP A 10 -10.15 -11.03 -12.54
N PRO A 11 -10.92 -9.97 -12.19
CA PRO A 11 -11.49 -9.79 -10.85
C PRO A 11 -12.66 -10.75 -10.58
N THR A 12 -13.13 -11.48 -11.60
CA THR A 12 -14.24 -12.43 -11.55
C THR A 12 -13.80 -13.86 -11.19
N SER A 13 -12.49 -14.11 -11.11
CA SER A 13 -12.00 -15.39 -10.58
C SER A 13 -12.40 -15.49 -9.11
N SER A 14 -13.30 -16.42 -8.84
CA SER A 14 -13.99 -16.52 -7.57
C SER A 14 -13.74 -17.89 -6.95
N VAL A 15 -13.17 -17.87 -5.75
CA VAL A 15 -13.20 -19.01 -4.86
C VAL A 15 -14.54 -18.92 -4.13
N PHE A 16 -15.40 -19.94 -4.28
CA PHE A 16 -16.77 -19.95 -3.74
C PHE A 16 -17.63 -18.73 -4.14
N ASN A 17 -17.58 -18.30 -5.41
CA ASN A 17 -18.39 -17.19 -5.93
C ASN A 17 -18.11 -15.81 -5.28
N SER A 18 -17.03 -15.70 -4.49
CA SER A 18 -16.53 -14.44 -3.93
C SER A 18 -15.22 -14.01 -4.63
N SER A 19 -15.11 -12.74 -4.99
CA SER A 19 -13.93 -12.16 -5.66
C SER A 19 -12.80 -11.86 -4.66
N MET A 20 -12.20 -12.93 -4.11
CA MET A 20 -11.16 -12.86 -3.08
C MET A 20 -9.88 -12.11 -3.51
N ASN A 21 -9.67 -11.88 -4.81
CA ASN A 21 -8.52 -11.14 -5.33
C ASN A 21 -8.39 -9.73 -4.75
N TRP A 22 -9.50 -9.05 -4.49
CA TRP A 22 -9.50 -7.70 -3.91
C TRP A 22 -8.94 -7.66 -2.49
N MET A 23 -8.91 -8.80 -1.79
CA MET A 23 -8.26 -8.92 -0.48
C MET A 23 -6.74 -8.69 -0.55
N SER A 24 -6.13 -8.73 -1.74
CA SER A 24 -4.70 -8.42 -1.89
C SER A 24 -4.33 -7.01 -1.42
N THR A 25 -5.26 -6.06 -1.50
CA THR A 25 -5.09 -4.71 -0.95
C THR A 25 -4.79 -4.72 0.54
N VAL A 26 -5.46 -5.59 1.29
CA VAL A 26 -5.30 -5.73 2.73
C VAL A 26 -3.97 -6.41 3.05
N LEU A 27 -3.51 -7.35 2.22
CA LEU A 27 -2.20 -7.99 2.38
C LEU A 27 -1.06 -6.97 2.34
N GLY A 28 -1.15 -5.94 1.47
CA GLY A 28 -0.17 -4.86 1.42
C GLY A 28 -0.07 -4.09 2.75
N MET A 29 -1.20 -3.86 3.44
CA MET A 29 -1.20 -3.20 4.74
C MET A 29 -0.61 -4.06 5.87
N MET A 30 -0.71 -5.39 5.78
CA MET A 30 -0.15 -6.28 6.81
C MET A 30 1.39 -6.28 6.82
N LEU A 31 2.04 -5.80 5.75
CA LEU A 31 3.50 -5.66 5.70
C LEU A 31 4.04 -4.46 6.49
N LEU A 32 3.18 -3.55 6.94
CA LEU A 32 3.61 -2.41 7.74
C LEU A 32 4.23 -2.89 9.06
N PRO A 33 5.44 -2.41 9.42
CA PRO A 33 6.10 -2.84 10.64
C PRO A 33 5.34 -2.31 11.85
N MET A 34 4.80 -3.23 12.66
CA MET A 34 4.07 -2.91 13.88
C MET A 34 5.01 -2.86 15.09
N MET A 35 4.76 -1.90 15.99
CA MET A 35 5.46 -1.77 17.27
C MET A 35 4.90 -2.74 18.31
N TYR A 36 5.62 -3.84 18.55
CA TYR A 36 5.27 -4.80 19.61
C TYR A 36 6.09 -4.62 20.88
N TRP A 37 7.33 -4.11 20.76
CA TRP A 37 8.28 -3.97 21.86
C TRP A 37 8.57 -2.50 22.15
N VAL A 38 8.96 -2.20 23.39
CA VAL A 38 9.38 -0.86 23.81
C VAL A 38 10.63 -0.40 23.04
N VAL A 39 11.54 -1.33 22.74
CA VAL A 39 12.70 -1.06 21.88
C VAL A 39 12.32 -1.30 20.42
N PRO A 40 12.47 -0.30 19.53
CA PRO A 40 12.13 -0.46 18.13
C PRO A 40 13.06 -1.48 17.46
N SER A 41 12.48 -2.38 16.67
CA SER A 41 13.28 -3.26 15.81
C SER A 41 13.93 -2.47 14.67
N ARG A 42 14.95 -3.04 14.03
CA ARG A 42 15.59 -2.42 12.85
C ARG A 42 14.59 -2.05 11.75
N MET A 43 13.56 -2.88 11.54
CA MET A 43 12.53 -2.63 10.51
C MET A 43 11.64 -1.44 10.87
N ILE A 44 11.26 -1.30 12.14
CA ILE A 44 10.52 -0.15 12.64
C ILE A 44 11.37 1.12 12.48
N MET A 45 12.65 1.06 12.86
CA MET A 45 13.55 2.21 12.78
C MET A 45 13.75 2.68 11.32
N LEU A 46 13.86 1.74 10.38
CA LEU A 46 13.88 2.07 8.95
C LEU A 46 12.58 2.75 8.51
N TRP A 47 11.43 2.21 8.93
CA TRP A 47 10.12 2.77 8.59
C TRP A 47 9.89 4.15 9.22
N SER A 48 10.32 4.37 10.46
CA SER A 48 10.28 5.69 11.09
C SER A 48 11.15 6.71 10.36
N ASN A 49 12.32 6.29 9.85
CA ASN A 49 13.17 7.18 9.08
C ASN A 49 12.50 7.60 7.75
N ILE A 50 11.89 6.65 7.03
CA ILE A 50 11.16 6.94 5.77
C ILE A 50 9.96 7.87 6.04
N THR A 51 9.16 7.59 7.05
CA THR A 51 7.97 8.40 7.36
C THR A 51 8.32 9.80 7.87
N THR A 52 9.41 9.95 8.63
CA THR A 52 9.85 11.26 9.12
C THR A 52 10.48 12.12 8.03
N THR A 53 11.21 11.54 7.07
CA THR A 53 11.71 12.28 5.91
C THR A 53 10.55 12.76 5.04
N LEU A 54 9.59 11.89 4.72
CA LEU A 54 8.39 12.28 3.98
C LEU A 54 7.59 13.38 4.69
N HIS A 55 7.42 13.27 6.01
CA HIS A 55 6.73 14.32 6.77
C HIS A 55 7.45 15.67 6.65
N LYS A 56 8.79 15.70 6.69
CA LYS A 56 9.55 16.94 6.53
C LYS A 56 9.38 17.52 5.13
N GLU A 57 9.48 16.71 4.09
CA GLU A 57 9.27 17.15 2.70
C GLU A 57 7.85 17.66 2.45
N PHE A 58 6.82 16.97 2.95
CA PHE A 58 5.45 17.49 2.82
C PHE A 58 5.22 18.75 3.65
N LYS A 59 5.84 18.86 4.81
CA LYS A 59 5.76 20.06 5.64
C LYS A 59 6.43 21.26 4.98
N THR A 60 7.57 21.08 4.31
CA THR A 60 8.22 22.15 3.54
C THR A 60 7.36 22.57 2.34
N LEU A 61 6.71 21.62 1.66
CA LEU A 61 5.81 21.89 0.53
C LEU A 61 4.52 22.62 0.92
N LEU A 62 3.91 22.26 2.05
CA LEU A 62 2.64 22.86 2.52
C LEU A 62 2.83 24.25 3.15
N GLY A 63 4.05 24.58 3.59
CA GLY A 63 4.39 25.88 4.17
C GLY A 63 3.59 26.24 5.43
N ILE A 64 3.51 27.54 5.72
CA ILE A 64 2.82 28.09 6.91
C ILE A 64 1.30 27.84 6.89
N GLN A 65 0.71 27.55 5.72
CA GLN A 65 -0.73 27.34 5.58
C GLN A 65 -1.17 25.87 5.79
N GLY A 66 -0.22 24.96 6.02
CA GLY A 66 -0.53 23.56 6.28
C GLY A 66 -1.22 23.36 7.62
N TYR A 67 -2.45 22.83 7.61
CA TYR A 67 -3.10 22.36 8.83
C TYR A 67 -2.29 21.24 9.50
N ASN A 68 -2.19 21.27 10.82
CA ASN A 68 -1.58 20.18 11.58
C ASN A 68 -2.31 18.85 11.29
N GLY A 69 -1.57 17.86 10.80
CA GLY A 69 -2.11 16.55 10.40
C GLY A 69 -2.37 16.38 8.91
N SER A 70 -2.34 17.44 8.10
CA SER A 70 -2.52 17.34 6.63
C SER A 70 -1.51 16.40 5.95
N THR A 71 -0.26 16.42 6.41
CA THR A 71 0.80 15.50 5.94
C THR A 71 0.47 14.01 6.13
N PHE A 72 -0.39 13.66 7.10
CA PHE A 72 -0.72 12.27 7.42
C PHE A 72 -1.44 11.59 6.25
N ILE A 73 -2.41 12.28 5.64
CA ILE A 73 -3.18 11.75 4.50
C ILE A 73 -2.27 11.47 3.32
N PHE A 74 -1.32 12.36 3.03
CA PHE A 74 -0.36 12.16 1.95
C PHE A 74 0.57 10.97 2.22
N ILE A 75 1.06 10.84 3.45
CA ILE A 75 1.92 9.70 3.83
C ILE A 75 1.13 8.39 3.78
N SER A 76 -0.13 8.37 4.23
CA SER A 76 -0.95 7.15 4.20
C SER A 76 -1.24 6.69 2.77
N VAL A 77 -1.62 7.61 1.87
CA VAL A 77 -1.86 7.26 0.46
C VAL A 77 -0.58 6.80 -0.22
N PHE A 78 0.54 7.51 0.01
CA PHE A 78 1.84 7.08 -0.51
C PHE A 78 2.21 5.67 -0.06
N SER A 79 2.08 5.38 1.24
CA SER A 79 2.40 4.05 1.79
C SER A 79 1.51 2.96 1.20
N LEU A 80 0.21 3.21 1.05
CA LEU A 80 -0.75 2.27 0.49
C LEU A 80 -0.42 1.91 -0.97
N ILE A 81 -0.07 2.91 -1.79
CA ILE A 81 0.31 2.68 -3.19
C ILE A 81 1.65 1.93 -3.25
N LEU A 82 2.62 2.29 -2.42
CA LEU A 82 3.94 1.65 -2.37
C LEU A 82 3.81 0.15 -2.07
N PHE A 83 3.08 -0.24 -1.02
CA PHE A 83 2.96 -1.65 -0.65
C PHE A 83 2.17 -2.47 -1.66
N ASN A 84 1.09 -1.91 -2.23
CA ASN A 84 0.34 -2.60 -3.28
C ASN A 84 1.19 -2.86 -4.52
N ASN A 85 1.99 -1.88 -4.95
CA ASN A 85 2.87 -2.05 -6.10
C ASN A 85 4.05 -2.99 -5.80
N PHE A 86 4.60 -2.96 -4.58
CA PHE A 86 5.67 -3.86 -4.17
C PHE A 86 5.21 -5.33 -4.18
N MET A 87 4.00 -5.60 -3.68
CA MET A 87 3.41 -6.93 -3.74
C MET A 87 3.19 -7.42 -5.17
N GLY A 88 2.89 -6.50 -6.09
CA GLY A 88 2.73 -6.80 -7.52
C GLY A 88 3.97 -7.31 -8.25
N LEU A 89 5.16 -7.16 -7.67
CA LEU A 89 6.40 -7.67 -8.25
C LEU A 89 6.56 -9.18 -8.09
N PHE A 90 5.85 -9.79 -7.13
CA PHE A 90 5.90 -11.23 -6.93
C PHE A 90 5.00 -11.94 -7.95
N PRO A 91 5.43 -13.11 -8.46
CA PRO A 91 4.65 -13.87 -9.42
C PRO A 91 3.30 -14.28 -8.81
N TYR A 92 2.24 -14.19 -9.62
CA TYR A 92 0.86 -14.60 -9.28
C TYR A 92 0.15 -13.80 -8.18
N ILE A 93 0.62 -12.60 -7.82
CA ILE A 93 -0.12 -11.69 -6.93
C ILE A 93 -1.03 -10.76 -7.76
N PHE A 94 -2.31 -10.72 -7.42
CA PHE A 94 -3.27 -9.75 -7.98
C PHE A 94 -2.95 -8.34 -7.49
N THR A 95 -2.63 -7.43 -8.40
CA THR A 95 -2.41 -6.00 -8.10
C THR A 95 -3.70 -5.21 -8.27
N SER A 96 -4.29 -4.71 -7.19
CA SER A 96 -5.47 -3.84 -7.28
C SER A 96 -5.20 -2.54 -8.03
N SER A 97 -3.96 -2.03 -7.97
CA SER A 97 -3.53 -0.78 -8.61
C SER A 97 -3.56 -0.82 -10.13
N SER A 98 -3.57 -2.00 -10.77
CA SER A 98 -3.69 -2.10 -12.24
C SER A 98 -5.13 -1.87 -12.72
N HIS A 99 -6.13 -1.90 -11.84
CA HIS A 99 -7.51 -1.60 -12.18
C HIS A 99 -7.80 -0.11 -12.05
N LEU A 100 -8.33 0.48 -13.11
CA LEU A 100 -8.67 1.90 -13.18
C LEU A 100 -9.72 2.31 -12.12
N SER A 101 -10.60 1.39 -11.72
CA SER A 101 -11.54 1.61 -10.62
C SER A 101 -10.83 1.90 -9.29
N PHE A 102 -9.69 1.24 -9.01
CA PHE A 102 -8.91 1.50 -7.80
C PHE A 102 -8.19 2.84 -7.84
N THR A 103 -7.74 3.30 -9.02
CA THR A 103 -7.06 4.59 -9.14
C THR A 103 -8.00 5.80 -9.09
N LEU A 104 -9.27 5.61 -9.49
CA LEU A 104 -10.27 6.68 -9.50
C LEU A 104 -11.04 6.81 -8.19
N THR A 105 -10.94 5.82 -7.29
CA THR A 105 -11.63 5.80 -5.99
C THR A 105 -10.66 6.04 -4.85
#